data_AF-A0A9X2EY13-F1
#
_entry.id   AF-A0A9X2EY13-F1
#
_cell.length_a   1.000
_cell.length_b   1.000
_cell.length_c   1.000
_cell.angle_alpha   90.00
_cell.angle_beta   90.00
_cell.angle_gamma   90.00
#
_symmetry.space_group_name_H-M   'P 1'
#
loop_
_entity.id
_entity.type
_entity.pdbx_description
1 polymer ?
#
loop_
_entity_poly.entity_id
_entity_poly.type
_entity_poly.pdbx_seq_one_letter_code
_entity_poly.pdbx_strand_id
1 'polypeptide(L)' 'SFIVNGDNAATSYDIAFTGLSTVDAASGTDSVTGADGADWILAGTDNEAVNSSITFSDVNTLTAVNADLIGT' A
#
# COMPACT_ATOMS: atom_id res chain seq x y z
N SER A 1 6.64 11.93 -2.41
CA SER A 1 6.45 10.48 -2.20
C SER A 1 5.91 10.27 -0.80
N PHE A 2 5.09 9.24 -0.60
CA PHE A 2 4.72 8.80 0.74
C PHE A 2 5.35 7.42 1.01
N ILE A 3 5.54 7.08 2.28
CA ILE A 3 6.08 5.79 2.72
C ILE A 3 5.08 5.18 3.70
N VAL A 4 4.67 3.94 3.46
CA VAL A 4 3.93 3.12 4.43
C VAL A 4 4.93 2.60 5.45
N ASN A 5 4.77 2.97 6.72
CA ASN A 5 5.76 2.67 7.76
C ASN A 5 5.15 2.02 9.02
N GLY A 6 3.88 1.62 8.94
CA GLY A 6 3.18 0.92 10.01
C GLY A 6 1.70 0.75 9.72
N ASP A 7 1.00 0.06 10.63
CA ASP A 7 -0.42 -0.23 10.48
C ASP A 7 -1.26 1.05 10.39
N ASN A 8 -2.01 1.17 9.29
CA ASN A 8 -2.84 2.34 9.00
C ASN A 8 -2.04 3.66 9.06
N ALA A 9 -0.73 3.62 8.80
CA ALA A 9 0.18 4.74 8.95
C ALA A 9 1.05 4.96 7.70
N ALA A 10 1.19 6.23 7.33
CA ALA A 10 2.09 6.65 6.26
C ALA A 10 2.73 8.00 6.60
N THR A 11 3.89 8.27 6.00
CA THR A 11 4.59 9.55 6.13
C THR A 11 4.86 10.19 4.78
N SER A 12 4.78 11.53 4.72
CA SER A 12 5.13 12.32 3.54
C SER A 12 5.77 13.63 4.00
N TYR A 13 7.02 13.89 3.59
CA TYR A 13 7.76 15.09 4.02
C TYR A 13 7.70 15.33 5.53
N ASP A 14 7.96 14.28 6.32
CA ASP A 14 7.91 14.26 7.80
C ASP A 14 6.52 14.51 8.42
N ILE A 15 5.47 14.57 7.61
CA ILE A 15 4.08 14.62 8.08
C ILE A 15 3.61 13.18 8.26
N ALA A 16 3.21 12.83 9.48
CA ALA A 16 2.62 11.55 9.81
C ALA A 16 1.09 11.58 9.62
N PHE A 17 0.58 10.60 8.88
CA PHE A 17 -0.82 10.32 8.75
C PHE A 17 -1.11 8.99 9.46
N THR A 18 -2.18 8.96 10.26
CA THR A 18 -2.57 7.79 11.07
C THR A 18 -4.06 7.52 10.90
N GLY A 19 -4.45 6.25 10.97
CA GLY A 19 -5.84 5.84 10.79
C GLY A 19 -6.27 5.82 9.31
N LEU A 20 -5.32 5.66 8.38
CA LEU A 20 -5.65 5.45 6.97
C LEU A 20 -6.22 4.05 6.79
N SER A 21 -7.43 3.96 6.24
CA SER A 21 -8.05 2.68 5.85
C SER A 21 -7.84 2.36 4.37
N THR A 22 -7.92 3.38 3.51
CA THR A 22 -7.93 3.21 2.05
C THR A 22 -7.10 4.30 1.36
N VAL A 23 -6.51 3.95 0.21
CA VAL A 23 -5.82 4.86 -0.70
C VAL A 23 -6.25 4.52 -2.13
N ASP A 24 -6.86 5.47 -2.81
CA ASP A 24 -7.24 5.37 -4.22
C ASP A 24 -6.16 6.06 -5.06
N ALA A 25 -5.49 5.30 -5.94
CA ALA A 25 -4.46 5.83 -6.82
C ALA A 25 -5.03 6.58 -8.03
N ALA A 26 -6.33 6.42 -8.31
CA ALA A 26 -7.02 6.93 -9.47
C ALA A 26 -6.38 6.49 -10.79
N SER A 27 -6.69 7.20 -11.88
CA SER A 27 -6.12 6.91 -13.18
C SER A 27 -4.66 7.32 -13.28
N GLY A 28 -3.80 6.49 -13.85
CA GLY A 28 -2.42 6.86 -14.08
C GLY A 28 -1.49 5.68 -14.26
N THR A 29 -0.22 5.91 -13.93
CA THR A 29 0.75 4.85 -13.71
C THR A 29 1.25 4.99 -12.29
N ASP A 30 0.70 4.18 -11.42
CA ASP A 30 0.81 4.34 -9.98
C ASP A 30 1.63 3.20 -9.37
N SER A 31 2.49 3.57 -8.42
CA SER A 31 3.39 2.65 -7.75
C SER A 31 3.37 2.86 -6.25
N VAL A 32 3.27 1.77 -5.51
CA VAL A 32 3.28 1.76 -4.04
C VAL A 32 4.37 0.84 -3.55
N THR A 33 5.16 1.31 -2.58
CA THR A 33 6.10 0.49 -1.82
C THR A 33 5.48 0.19 -0.47
N GLY A 34 5.36 -1.10 -0.15
CA GLY A 34 4.82 -1.57 1.12
C GLY A 34 5.80 -1.34 2.27
N ALA A 35 5.30 -1.50 3.50
CA ALA A 35 6.13 -1.49 4.69
C ALA A 35 7.09 -2.70 4.70
N ASP A 36 8.27 -2.48 5.28
CA ASP A 36 9.30 -3.49 5.45
C ASP A 36 8.79 -4.67 6.29
N GLY A 37 8.90 -5.89 5.76
CA GLY A 37 8.45 -7.12 6.42
C GLY A 37 6.94 -7.32 6.46
N ALA A 38 6.15 -6.43 5.86
CA ALA A 38 4.71 -6.57 5.76
C ALA A 38 4.31 -7.11 4.39
N ASP A 39 3.65 -8.27 4.37
CA ASP A 39 3.19 -8.90 3.14
C ASP A 39 2.16 -8.03 2.42
N TRP A 40 2.19 -8.13 1.09
CA TRP A 40 1.10 -7.67 0.25
C TRP A 40 0.08 -8.78 0.10
N ILE A 41 -1.19 -8.46 0.29
CA ILE A 41 -2.30 -9.38 0.03
C ILE A 41 -3.08 -8.83 -1.16
N LEU A 42 -3.12 -9.57 -2.27
CA LEU A 42 -3.99 -9.18 -3.39
C LEU A 42 -5.45 -9.33 -2.97
N ALA A 43 -6.20 -8.24 -3.08
CA ALA A 43 -7.61 -8.20 -2.72
C ALA A 43 -8.43 -8.02 -4.01
N GLY A 44 -9.40 -8.91 -4.22
CA GLY A 44 -10.55 -8.68 -5.11
C GLY A 44 -10.31 -8.12 -6.51
N THR A 45 -11.17 -7.16 -6.87
CA THR A 45 -11.24 -6.47 -8.17
C THR A 45 -10.53 -5.11 -8.10
N ASP A 46 -10.29 -4.46 -9.24
CA ASP A 46 -9.80 -3.07 -9.29
C ASP A 46 -8.34 -2.86 -8.86
N ASN A 47 -7.47 -3.81 -9.23
CA ASN A 47 -6.03 -3.72 -8.97
C ASN A 47 -5.72 -3.48 -7.48
N GLU A 48 -6.54 -4.08 -6.61
CA GLU A 48 -6.54 -3.81 -5.19
C GLU A 48 -5.56 -4.73 -4.45
N ALA A 49 -4.84 -4.15 -3.49
CA ALA A 49 -3.96 -4.90 -2.61
C ALA A 49 -3.87 -4.24 -1.24
N VAL A 50 -3.67 -5.06 -0.21
CA VAL A 50 -3.58 -4.64 1.18
C VAL A 50 -2.14 -4.76 1.66
N ASN A 51 -1.63 -3.72 2.32
CA ASN A 51 -0.37 -3.73 3.06
C ASN A 51 -0.53 -2.89 4.32
N SER A 52 -0.05 -3.38 5.47
CA SER A 52 -0.18 -2.70 6.76
C SER A 52 -1.61 -2.22 7.06
N SER A 53 -2.60 -3.08 6.78
CA SER A 53 -4.03 -2.82 6.97
C SER A 53 -4.58 -1.61 6.19
N ILE A 54 -3.85 -1.10 5.20
CA ILE A 54 -4.31 -0.11 4.24
C ILE A 54 -4.65 -0.81 2.94
N THR A 55 -5.85 -0.56 2.44
CA THR A 55 -6.29 -1.04 1.13
C THR A 55 -5.92 -0.02 0.06
N PHE A 56 -5.14 -0.44 -0.93
CA PHE A 56 -4.77 0.37 -2.09
C PHE A 56 -5.55 -0.11 -3.31
N SER A 57 -6.20 0.78 -4.06
CA SER A 57 -6.92 0.49 -5.30
C SER A 57 -6.32 1.22 -6.50
N ASP A 58 -6.59 0.72 -7.71
CA ASP A 58 -6.11 1.29 -8.98
C ASP A 58 -4.57 1.38 -9.10
N VAL A 59 -3.83 0.55 -8.36
CA VAL A 59 -2.36 0.56 -8.37
C VAL A 59 -1.79 -0.32 -9.48
N ASN A 60 -0.84 0.21 -10.26
CA ASN A 60 -0.21 -0.56 -11.35
C ASN A 60 1.02 -1.37 -10.91
N THR A 61 1.74 -0.93 -9.88
CA THR A 61 2.97 -1.58 -9.43
C THR A 61 3.07 -1.61 -7.91
N LEU A 62 3.34 -2.79 -7.37
CA LEU A 62 3.58 -3.00 -5.95
C LEU A 62 5.05 -3.41 -5.74
N THR A 63 5.71 -2.76 -4.79
CA THR A 63 7.06 -3.14 -4.34
C THR A 63 6.96 -3.70 -2.93
N ALA A 64 7.35 -4.97 -2.77
CA ALA A 64 7.54 -5.60 -1.47
C ALA A 64 8.97 -5.34 -0.96
N VAL A 65 9.12 -5.06 0.33
CA VAL A 65 10.42 -4.87 0.98
C VAL A 65 10.53 -5.93 2.07
N ASN A 66 11.42 -6.90 1.89
CA ASN A 66 11.57 -8.07 2.77
C ASN A 66 10.24 -8.77 3.11
N ALA A 67 9.33 -8.81 2.15
CA ALA A 67 7.96 -9.28 2.32
C ALA A 67 7.51 -10.06 1.08
N ASP A 68 6.42 -10.80 1.22
CA ASP A 68 5.84 -11.62 0.15
C ASP A 68 4.66 -10.92 -0.56
N LEU A 69 4.31 -11.44 -1.73
CA LEU A 69 3.04 -11.16 -2.41
C LEU A 69 2.14 -12.40 -2.32
N ILE A 70 1.08 -12.29 -1.53
CA ILE A 70 0.12 -13.36 -1.28
C ILE A 70 -1.11 -13.11 -2.17
N GLY A 71 -1.28 -13.95 -3.19
CA GLY A 71 -2.52 -14.03 -3.98
C GLY A 71 -3.41 -15.16 -3.48
N THR A 72 -4.74 -14.95 -3.50
CA THR A 72 -5.74 -16.00 -3.25
C THR A 72 -6.43 -16.43 -4.53
#